data_AF-A0A4Q1T9B1-F1
#
_entry.id   AF-A0A4Q1T9B1-F1
#
_cell.length_a   1.000
_cell.length_b   1.000
_cell.length_c   1.000
_cell.angle_alpha   90.00
_cell.angle_beta   90.00
_cell.angle_gamma   90.00
#
_symmetry.space_group_name_H-M   'P 1'
#
loop_
_entity.id
_entity.type
_entity.pdbx_description
1 polymer ?
#
loop_
_entity_poly.entity_id
_entity_poly.type
_entity_poly.pdbx_seq_one_letter_code
_entity_poly.pdbx_strand_id
1 'polypeptide(L)'
;MKAIHHANEELLHLLFDWKRKEGQFVRFSIEQEEGKWVLTFFSVDHLDSDKHVFASFSGKSHDELKKWALDRLVSYQISELVGS
;
A
#
# COMPACT_ATOMS: atom_id res chain seq x y z
N MET A 1 13.41 -14.43 8.97
CA MET A 1 13.14 -13.56 7.79
C MET A 1 11.72 -13.68 7.26
N LYS A 2 11.16 -14.88 6.99
CA LYS A 2 9.76 -15.02 6.52
C LYS A 2 8.70 -14.44 7.47
N ALA A 3 8.85 -14.64 8.79
CA ALA A 3 7.90 -14.12 9.77
C ALA A 3 7.84 -12.59 9.84
N ILE A 4 8.99 -11.90 9.69
CA ILE A 4 9.05 -10.43 9.68
C ILE A 4 8.38 -9.88 8.42
N HIS A 5 8.59 -10.53 7.27
CA HIS A 5 7.94 -10.15 6.02
C HIS A 5 6.41 -10.27 6.12
N HIS A 6 5.92 -11.37 6.69
CA HIS A 6 4.49 -11.57 6.91
C HIS A 6 3.90 -10.53 7.88
N ALA A 7 4.56 -10.24 8.99
CA ALA A 7 4.12 -9.21 9.93
C ALA A 7 4.06 -7.81 9.30
N ASN A 8 5.00 -7.47 8.42
CA ASN A 8 4.98 -6.21 7.68
C ASN A 8 3.80 -6.13 6.69
N GLU A 9 3.42 -7.26 6.09
CA GLU A 9 2.26 -7.33 5.20
C GLU A 9 0.94 -7.19 5.97
N GLU A 10 0.81 -7.86 7.12
CA GLU A 10 -0.35 -7.69 8.01
C GLU A 10 -0.50 -6.24 8.48
N LEU A 11 0.60 -5.59 8.88
CA LEU A 11 0.61 -4.18 9.25
C LEU A 11 0.19 -3.27 8.09
N LEU A 12 0.65 -3.56 6.87
CA LEU A 12 0.24 -2.81 5.68
C LEU A 12 -1.28 -2.91 5.44
N HIS A 13 -1.85 -4.10 5.59
CA HIS A 13 -3.30 -4.30 5.48
C HIS A 13 -4.08 -3.57 6.58
N LEU A 14 -3.59 -3.59 7.82
CA LEU A 14 -4.19 -2.81 8.92
C LEU A 14 -4.18 -1.31 8.65
N LEU A 15 -3.11 -0.78 8.04
CA LEU A 15 -3.02 0.61 7.63
C LEU A 15 -4.02 0.94 6.52
N PHE A 16 -4.18 0.06 5.53
CA PHE A 16 -5.20 0.22 4.50
C PHE A 16 -6.60 0.30 5.09
N ASP A 17 -6.93 -0.59 6.04
CA ASP A 17 -8.20 -0.59 6.76
C ASP A 17 -8.44 0.67 7.55
N TRP A 18 -7.43 1.14 8.28
CA TRP A 18 -7.54 2.37 9.04
C TRP A 18 -7.82 3.57 8.11
N LYS A 19 -7.06 3.72 7.03
CA LYS A 19 -7.25 4.80 6.05
C LYS A 19 -8.64 4.76 5.39
N ARG A 20 -9.12 3.57 5.04
CA ARG A 20 -10.46 3.41 4.48
C ARG A 20 -11.58 3.73 5.47
N LYS A 21 -11.43 3.34 6.75
CA LYS A 21 -12.41 3.67 7.81
C LYS A 21 -12.51 5.18 8.05
N GLU A 22 -11.43 5.91 7.81
CA GLU A 22 -11.38 7.38 7.82
C GLU A 22 -11.96 8.02 6.54
N GLY A 23 -12.45 7.21 5.58
CA GLY A 23 -12.98 7.72 4.31
C GLY A 23 -11.91 8.19 3.32
N GLN A 24 -10.63 7.81 3.54
CA GLN A 24 -9.53 8.18 2.67
C GLN A 24 -9.30 7.14 1.57
N PHE A 25 -8.85 7.60 0.41
CA PHE A 25 -8.47 6.71 -0.69
C PHE A 25 -7.00 6.32 -0.59
N VAL A 26 -6.72 5.03 -0.53
CA VAL A 26 -5.37 4.50 -0.61
C VAL A 26 -4.90 4.46 -2.06
N ARG A 27 -3.70 5.01 -2.31
CA ARG A 27 -3.03 5.04 -3.62
C ARG A 27 -1.55 4.71 -3.44
N PHE A 28 -0.85 4.54 -4.56
CA PHE A 28 0.60 4.40 -4.56
C PHE A 28 1.27 5.15 -5.71
N SER A 29 2.53 5.51 -5.54
CA SER A 29 3.44 5.95 -6.60
C SER A 29 4.70 5.08 -6.62
N ILE A 30 5.34 5.00 -7.78
CA ILE A 30 6.63 4.31 -7.94
C ILE A 30 7.58 5.29 -8.61
N GLU A 31 8.65 5.64 -7.92
CA GLU A 31 9.61 6.66 -8.33
C GLU A 31 11.03 6.11 -8.21
N GLN A 32 11.98 6.71 -8.94
CA GLN A 32 13.38 6.33 -8.84
C GLN A 32 14.11 7.33 -7.93
N GLU A 33 14.63 6.84 -6.81
CA GLU A 33 15.37 7.62 -5.82
C GLU A 33 16.76 7.02 -5.63
N GLU A 34 17.81 7.84 -5.79
CA GLU A 34 19.22 7.42 -5.62
C GLU A 34 19.58 6.12 -6.38
N GLY A 35 19.00 5.95 -7.58
CA GLY A 35 19.23 4.78 -8.44
C GLY A 35 18.44 3.52 -8.03
N LYS A 36 17.55 3.59 -7.04
CA LYS A 36 16.65 2.52 -6.62
C LYS A 36 15.22 2.85 -6.97
N TRP A 37 14.41 1.82 -7.23
CA TRP A 37 12.97 2.01 -7.36
C TRP A 37 12.32 1.97 -5.98
N VAL A 38 11.50 2.98 -5.69
CA VAL A 38 10.77 3.13 -4.42
C VAL A 38 9.29 3.18 -4.72
N LEU A 39 8.55 2.26 -4.10
CA LEU A 39 7.09 2.24 -4.06
C LEU A 39 6.64 2.92 -2.78
N THR A 40 5.76 3.91 -2.89
CA THR A 40 5.22 4.65 -1.75
C THR A 40 3.70 4.57 -1.75
N PHE A 41 3.13 4.03 -0.68
CA PHE A 41 1.69 4.09 -0.40
C PHE A 41 1.35 5.36 0.36
N PHE A 42 0.29 6.02 -0.10
CA PHE A 42 -0.24 7.22 0.51
C PHE A 42 -1.76 7.23 0.48
N SER A 43 -2.37 7.91 1.45
CA SER A 43 -3.80 8.18 1.43
C SER A 43 -4.06 9.62 1.00
N VAL A 44 -5.20 9.83 0.34
CA VAL A 44 -5.72 11.16 0.00
C VAL A 44 -7.12 11.30 0.59
N ASP A 45 -7.38 12.47 1.16
CA ASP A 45 -8.73 12.86 1.55
C ASP A 45 -9.53 13.26 0.30
N HIS A 46 -10.85 13.21 0.36
CA HIS A 46 -11.73 13.74 -0.66
C HIS A 46 -11.96 15.26 -0.49
N LEU A 47 -11.72 15.78 0.71
CA LEU A 47 -11.86 17.20 1.06
C LEU A 47 -10.53 17.95 1.01
N ASP A 48 -9.41 17.24 1.07
CA ASP A 48 -8.06 17.79 1.09
C ASP A 48 -7.18 17.07 0.05
N SER A 49 -6.36 17.83 -0.65
CA SER A 49 -5.46 17.33 -1.70
C SER A 49 -4.17 16.74 -1.13
N ASP A 50 -3.93 16.92 0.17
CA ASP A 50 -2.68 16.53 0.81
C ASP A 50 -2.51 15.01 0.87
N LYS A 51 -1.32 14.57 0.46
CA LYS A 51 -0.94 13.16 0.47
C LYS A 51 -0.37 12.79 1.83
N HIS A 52 -0.97 11.80 2.48
CA HIS A 52 -0.43 11.23 3.71
C HIS A 52 0.31 9.93 3.39
N VAL A 53 1.64 9.99 3.30
CA VAL A 53 2.49 8.82 3.12
C VAL A 53 2.50 7.98 4.39
N PHE A 54 2.31 6.68 4.27
CA PHE A 54 2.27 5.77 5.42
C PHE A 54 3.10 4.49 5.26
N ALA A 55 3.56 4.15 4.06
CA ALA A 55 4.49 3.03 3.85
C ALA A 55 5.31 3.22 2.58
N SER A 56 6.59 2.82 2.61
CA SER A 56 7.46 2.81 1.44
C SER A 56 8.33 1.55 1.40
N PHE A 57 8.58 1.05 0.18
CA PHE A 57 9.33 -0.17 -0.09
C PHE A 57 10.27 0.05 -1.26
N SER A 58 11.48 -0.53 -1.19
CA SER A 58 12.42 -0.51 -2.32
C SER A 58 12.40 -1.83 -3.08
N GLY A 59 12.61 -1.75 -4.39
CA GLY A 59 12.62 -2.92 -5.29
C GLY A 59 13.67 -2.80 -6.37
N LYS A 60 13.86 -3.87 -7.14
CA LYS A 60 14.88 -3.93 -8.19
C LYS A 60 14.39 -3.32 -9.50
N SER A 61 13.08 -3.34 -9.75
CA SER A 61 12.47 -2.78 -10.94
C SER A 61 11.11 -2.17 -10.66
N HIS A 62 10.70 -1.24 -11.52
CA HIS A 62 9.37 -0.65 -11.49
C HIS A 62 8.27 -1.71 -11.64
N ASP A 63 8.41 -2.64 -12.57
CA ASP A 63 7.37 -3.63 -12.88
C ASP A 63 7.17 -4.64 -11.74
N GLU A 64 8.25 -5.04 -11.06
CA GLU A 64 8.20 -5.86 -9.86
C GLU A 64 7.38 -5.17 -8.75
N LEU A 65 7.70 -3.90 -8.47
CA LEU A 65 7.01 -3.12 -7.45
C LEU A 65 5.54 -2.88 -7.82
N LYS A 66 5.26 -2.59 -9.09
CA LYS A 66 3.90 -2.37 -9.59
C LYS A 66 3.05 -3.63 -9.43
N LYS A 67 3.58 -4.79 -9.83
CA LYS A 67 2.88 -6.06 -9.67
C LYS A 67 2.60 -6.35 -8.20
N TRP A 68 3.61 -6.21 -7.34
CA TRP A 68 3.45 -6.44 -5.90
C TRP A 68 2.42 -5.50 -5.26
N ALA A 69 2.45 -4.21 -5.60
CA ALA A 69 1.48 -3.22 -5.11
C ALA A 69 0.04 -3.57 -5.54
N LEU A 70 -0.15 -3.95 -6.80
CA LEU A 70 -1.45 -4.34 -7.33
C LEU A 70 -1.96 -5.63 -6.66
N ASP A 71 -1.12 -6.64 -6.48
CA ASP A 71 -1.52 -7.89 -5.82
C ASP A 71 -2.03 -7.62 -4.38
N ARG A 72 -1.37 -6.69 -3.66
CA ARG A 72 -1.79 -6.29 -2.30
C ARG A 72 -3.08 -5.48 -2.30
N LEU A 73 -3.25 -4.54 -3.23
CA LEU A 73 -4.50 -3.77 -3.36
C LEU A 73 -5.68 -4.61 -3.84
N VAL A 74 -5.45 -5.57 -4.74
CA VAL A 74 -6.47 -6.51 -5.20
C VAL A 74 -6.87 -7.44 -4.04
N SER A 75 -5.91 -7.99 -3.29
CA SER A 75 -6.24 -8.77 -2.08
C SER A 75 -7.02 -7.96 -1.05
N TYR A 76 -6.77 -6.65 -0.98
CA TYR A 76 -7.52 -5.73 -0.12
C TYR A 76 -8.96 -5.49 -0.61
N GLN A 77 -9.20 -5.43 -1.93
CA GLN A 77 -10.54 -5.34 -2.50
C GLN A 77 -11.33 -6.65 -2.43
N ILE A 78 -10.65 -7.81 -2.42
CA ILE A 78 -11.26 -9.15 -2.39
C ILE A 78 -11.68 -9.57 -0.96
N SER A 79 -11.22 -8.87 0.08
CA SER A 79 -11.74 -8.99 1.45
C SER A 79 -13.10 -8.29 1.59
N GLU A 80 -14.04 -8.55 0.67
CA GLU A 80 -15.45 -8.40 1.00
C GLU A 80 -15.77 -9.46 2.07
N LEU A 81 -16.23 -8.99 3.22
CA LEU A 81 -16.74 -9.84 4.31
C LEU A 81 -17.82 -10.77 3.73
N VAL A 82 -17.45 -12.00 3.42
CA VAL A 82 -18.42 -13.09 3.25
C VAL A 82 -18.64 -13.72 4.63
N GLY A 83 -19.75 -13.36 5.28
CA GLY A 83 -20.31 -13.99 6.49
C GLY A 83 -20.04 -13.21 7.78
N SER A 84 -21.02 -12.95 8.63
CA SER A 84 -22.14 -13.81 9.05
C SER A 84 -23.46 -13.07 9.16
#